data_AF-A0A5C9CD57-F1
#
_entry.id   AF-A0A5C9CD57-F1
#
_cell.length_a   1.000
_cell.length_b   1.000
_cell.length_c   1.000
_cell.angle_alpha   90.00
_cell.angle_beta   90.00
_cell.angle_gamma   90.00
#
_symmetry.space_group_name_H-M   'P 1'
#
loop_
_entity.id
_entity.type
_entity.pdbx_description
1 polymer ?
#
loop_
_entity_poly.entity_id
_entity_poly.type
_entity_poly.pdbx_seq_one_letter_code
_entity_poly.pdbx_strand_id
1 'polypeptide(L)'
;MSNHAASFIAKSTIKAADLDHRRKINFNIGKYNAVVPLGKKQFPNLMQTREAAKNKKWEAIENLDKYLEEFERKITARGAKVLWAQNAKEAQDYIGAICKNKQCKTLVKSKSMVTEEIHLNSYLEEQGIESVETDLGEYIQQLDGEAPYHIVTPAMHK
;
A
#
# COMPACT_ATOMS: atom_id res chain seq x y z
N MET A 1 28.77 -13.97 -3.80
CA MET A 1 27.48 -13.56 -3.19
C MET A 1 26.70 -12.80 -4.25
N SER A 2 25.39 -13.01 -4.41
CA SER A 2 24.61 -12.18 -5.34
C SER A 2 24.71 -10.70 -4.94
N ASN A 3 24.65 -9.78 -5.91
CA ASN A 3 24.70 -8.33 -5.63
C ASN A 3 23.67 -7.91 -4.57
N HIS A 4 22.53 -8.61 -4.48
CA HIS A 4 21.51 -8.37 -3.47
C HIS A 4 21.96 -8.74 -2.06
N ALA A 5 22.62 -9.88 -1.86
CA ALA A 5 23.07 -10.30 -0.53
C ALA A 5 24.14 -9.35 0.03
N ALA A 6 25.09 -8.94 -0.81
CA ALA A 6 26.11 -7.96 -0.41
C ALA A 6 25.49 -6.59 -0.09
N SER A 7 24.57 -6.11 -0.95
CA SER A 7 23.84 -4.86 -0.72
C SER A 7 23.01 -4.90 0.55
N PHE A 8 22.31 -6.00 0.81
CA PHE A 8 21.53 -6.20 2.02
C PHE A 8 22.42 -6.11 3.27
N ILE A 9 23.51 -6.88 3.32
CA ILE A 9 24.42 -6.89 4.48
C ILE A 9 25.00 -5.49 4.73
N ALA A 10 25.42 -4.78 3.68
CA ALA A 10 25.96 -3.43 3.81
C ALA A 10 24.92 -2.47 4.39
N LYS A 11 23.72 -2.42 3.81
CA LYS A 11 22.62 -1.55 4.28
C LYS A 11 22.15 -1.92 5.68
N SER A 12 21.99 -3.20 5.99
CA SER A 12 21.52 -3.67 7.29
C SER A 12 22.54 -3.39 8.39
N THR A 13 23.85 -3.54 8.11
CA THR A 13 24.91 -3.27 9.10
C THR A 13 24.89 -1.81 9.54
N ILE A 14 24.77 -0.88 8.58
CA ILE A 14 24.66 0.56 8.88
C ILE A 14 23.37 0.83 9.66
N LYS A 15 22.23 0.32 9.19
CA LYS A 15 20.93 0.64 9.79
C LYS A 15 20.71 0.01 11.17
N ALA A 16 21.29 -1.16 11.43
CA ALA A 16 21.18 -1.83 12.73
C ALA A 16 21.97 -1.11 13.83
N ALA A 17 23.04 -0.40 13.47
CA ALA A 17 23.85 0.40 14.38
C ALA A 17 23.26 1.80 14.67
N ASP A 18 22.24 2.23 13.91
CA ASP A 18 21.57 3.52 14.04
C ASP A 18 20.70 3.56 15.32
N LEU A 19 21.25 4.14 16.39
CA LEU A 19 20.59 4.23 17.70
C LEU A 19 19.37 5.15 17.70
N ASP A 20 19.35 6.21 16.89
CA ASP A 20 18.21 7.12 16.82
C ASP A 20 17.03 6.43 16.12
N HIS A 21 17.30 5.77 15.00
CA HIS A 21 16.31 4.94 14.32
C HIS A 21 15.76 3.85 15.25
N ARG A 22 16.62 3.13 15.98
CA ARG A 22 16.19 2.13 16.95
C ARG A 22 15.29 2.73 18.04
N ARG A 23 15.62 3.92 18.54
CA ARG A 23 14.82 4.64 19.54
C ARG A 23 13.42 4.98 19.00
N LYS A 24 13.33 5.52 17.77
CA LYS A 24 12.05 5.86 17.12
C LYS A 24 11.17 4.63 16.92
N ILE A 25 11.74 3.55 16.36
CA ILE A 25 11.03 2.28 16.16
C ILE A 25 10.51 1.73 17.50
N ASN A 26 11.35 1.67 18.54
CA ASN A 26 10.94 1.19 19.85
C ASN A 26 9.81 2.02 20.47
N PHE A 27 9.86 3.35 20.31
CA PHE A 27 8.81 4.23 20.79
C PHE A 27 7.48 3.97 20.06
N ASN A 28 7.49 3.96 18.72
CA ASN A 28 6.28 3.79 17.92
C ASN A 28 5.67 2.38 18.09
N ILE A 29 6.49 1.32 18.12
CA ILE A 29 6.05 -0.04 18.45
C ILE A 29 5.51 -0.11 19.89
N GLY A 30 6.13 0.61 20.83
CA GLY A 30 5.67 0.71 22.21
C GLY A 30 4.24 1.25 22.30
N LYS A 31 3.90 2.28 21.52
CA LYS A 31 2.52 2.80 21.42
C LYS A 31 1.55 1.74 20.89
N TYR A 32 1.93 1.03 19.84
CA TYR A 32 1.11 -0.05 19.28
C TYR A 32 0.87 -1.18 20.30
N ASN A 33 1.92 -1.62 20.99
CA ASN A 33 1.85 -2.66 22.01
C ASN A 33 0.97 -2.27 23.20
N ALA A 34 0.87 -0.98 23.53
CA ALA A 34 -0.02 -0.49 24.57
C ALA A 34 -1.50 -0.56 24.17
N VAL A 35 -1.84 -0.28 22.90
CA VAL A 35 -3.24 -0.18 22.45
C VAL A 35 -3.83 -1.48 21.93
N VAL A 36 -3.03 -2.37 21.33
CA VAL A 36 -3.51 -3.65 20.78
C VAL A 36 -4.23 -4.52 21.80
N PRO A 37 -3.74 -4.69 23.05
CA PRO A 37 -4.46 -5.46 24.06
C PRO A 37 -5.84 -4.87 24.39
N LEU A 38 -5.98 -3.55 24.34
CA LEU A 38 -7.25 -2.86 24.55
C LEU A 38 -8.20 -3.09 23.36
N GLY A 39 -7.69 -2.95 22.14
CA GLY A 39 -8.46 -3.22 20.91
C GLY A 39 -9.00 -4.65 20.85
N LYS A 40 -8.22 -5.64 21.33
CA LYS A 40 -8.66 -7.04 21.41
C LYS A 40 -9.89 -7.24 22.30
N LYS A 41 -10.10 -6.40 23.32
CA LYS A 41 -11.26 -6.49 24.23
C LYS A 41 -12.58 -6.10 23.55
N GLN A 42 -12.54 -5.47 22.38
CA GLN A 42 -13.74 -5.17 21.58
C GLN A 42 -14.41 -6.45 21.05
N PHE A 43 -13.71 -7.58 21.07
CA PHE A 43 -14.19 -8.85 20.57
C PHE A 43 -14.47 -9.81 21.73
N PRO A 44 -15.74 -10.17 22.00
CA PRO A 44 -16.09 -11.13 23.06
C PRO A 44 -15.39 -12.49 22.90
N ASN A 45 -15.26 -12.98 21.66
CA ASN A 45 -14.49 -14.18 21.32
C ASN A 45 -13.50 -13.90 20.19
N LEU A 46 -12.33 -13.37 20.56
CA LEU A 46 -11.30 -12.98 19.59
C LEU A 46 -10.86 -14.12 18.67
N MET A 47 -10.70 -15.34 19.19
CA MET A 47 -10.20 -16.46 18.38
C MET A 47 -11.19 -16.86 17.30
N GLN A 48 -12.47 -16.95 17.65
CA GLN A 48 -13.53 -17.25 16.69
C GLN A 48 -13.66 -16.13 15.65
N THR A 49 -13.62 -14.86 16.05
CA THR A 49 -13.68 -13.73 15.11
C THR A 49 -12.50 -13.74 14.14
N ARG A 50 -11.29 -14.05 14.62
CA ARG A 50 -10.09 -14.17 13.77
C ARG A 50 -10.24 -15.29 12.75
N GLU A 51 -10.76 -16.44 13.17
CA GLU A 51 -10.99 -17.57 12.27
C GLU A 51 -12.05 -17.26 11.22
N ALA A 52 -13.17 -16.64 11.61
CA ALA A 52 -14.21 -16.21 10.69
C ALA A 52 -13.66 -15.21 9.65
N ALA A 53 -12.88 -14.21 10.09
CA ALA A 53 -12.25 -13.24 9.20
C ALA A 53 -11.24 -13.91 8.23
N LYS A 54 -10.44 -14.85 8.73
CA LYS A 54 -9.51 -15.65 7.90
C LYS A 54 -10.29 -16.45 6.84
N ASN A 55 -11.32 -17.18 7.24
CA ASN A 55 -12.11 -18.02 6.33
C ASN A 55 -12.81 -17.18 5.27
N LYS A 56 -13.32 -15.99 5.62
CA LYS A 56 -13.91 -15.07 4.64
C LYS A 56 -12.90 -14.50 3.65
N LYS A 57 -11.69 -14.19 4.09
CA LYS A 57 -10.60 -13.82 3.16
C LYS A 57 -10.27 -14.98 2.22
N TRP A 58 -10.22 -16.20 2.72
CA TRP A 58 -9.94 -17.38 1.90
C TRP A 58 -11.02 -17.61 0.85
N GLU A 59 -12.28 -17.57 1.25
CA GLU A 59 -13.43 -17.67 0.34
C GLU A 59 -13.42 -16.60 -0.76
N ALA A 60 -13.02 -15.37 -0.41
CA ALA A 60 -12.87 -14.27 -1.38
C ALA A 60 -11.80 -14.55 -2.44
N ILE A 61 -10.68 -15.16 -2.05
CA ILE A 61 -9.60 -15.52 -2.97
C ILE A 61 -9.98 -16.74 -3.83
N GLU A 62 -10.61 -17.76 -3.25
CA GLU A 62 -11.04 -18.97 -3.97
C GLU A 62 -12.14 -18.70 -5.01
N ASN A 63 -12.89 -17.60 -4.85
CA ASN A 63 -13.94 -17.18 -5.79
C ASN A 63 -13.63 -15.82 -6.42
N LEU A 64 -12.34 -15.48 -6.53
CA LEU A 64 -11.89 -14.16 -6.96
C LEU A 64 -12.42 -13.80 -8.35
N ASP A 65 -12.43 -14.75 -9.28
CA ASP A 65 -12.99 -14.64 -10.62
C ASP A 65 -14.43 -14.09 -10.61
N LYS A 66 -15.30 -14.69 -9.79
CA LYS A 66 -16.71 -14.31 -9.68
C LYS A 66 -16.89 -12.97 -8.98
N TYR A 67 -16.14 -12.73 -7.90
CA TYR A 67 -16.26 -11.50 -7.13
C TYR A 67 -15.76 -10.28 -7.90
N LEU A 68 -14.77 -10.46 -8.76
CA LEU A 68 -14.25 -9.45 -9.68
C LEU A 68 -15.31 -9.02 -10.71
N GLU A 69 -15.97 -9.97 -11.38
CA GLU A 69 -17.08 -9.66 -12.29
C GLU A 69 -18.29 -9.05 -11.57
N GLU A 70 -18.61 -9.54 -10.37
CA GLU A 70 -19.70 -8.98 -9.56
C GLU A 70 -19.40 -7.53 -9.15
N PHE A 71 -18.16 -7.24 -8.75
CA PHE A 71 -17.71 -5.89 -8.44
C PHE A 71 -17.84 -4.96 -9.65
N GLU A 72 -17.34 -5.38 -10.81
CA GLU A 72 -17.45 -4.60 -12.04
C GLU A 72 -18.91 -4.28 -12.36
N ARG A 73 -19.78 -5.30 -12.38
CA ARG A 73 -21.20 -5.10 -12.66
C ARG A 73 -21.85 -4.09 -11.69
N LYS A 74 -21.55 -4.18 -10.39
CA LYS A 74 -22.11 -3.30 -9.37
C LYS A 74 -21.58 -1.87 -9.47
N ILE A 75 -20.28 -1.69 -9.68
CA ILE A 75 -19.68 -0.35 -9.73
C ILE A 75 -20.01 0.35 -11.06
N THR A 76 -20.12 -0.41 -12.15
CA THR A 76 -20.57 0.11 -13.44
C THR A 76 -22.03 0.54 -13.42
N ALA A 77 -22.92 -0.20 -12.74
CA ALA A 77 -24.28 0.26 -12.51
C ALA A 77 -24.36 1.59 -11.72
N ARG A 78 -23.29 1.98 -11.01
CA ARG A 78 -23.17 3.26 -10.29
C ARG A 78 -22.43 4.35 -11.10
N GLY A 79 -22.13 4.08 -12.37
CA GLY A 79 -21.54 5.04 -13.30
C GLY A 79 -20.00 4.99 -13.39
N ALA A 80 -19.34 4.04 -12.73
CA ALA A 80 -17.90 3.85 -12.92
C ALA A 80 -17.59 2.99 -14.15
N LYS A 81 -16.37 3.09 -14.66
CA LYS A 81 -15.85 2.18 -15.69
C LYS A 81 -14.70 1.38 -15.09
N VAL A 82 -14.77 0.05 -15.15
CA VAL A 82 -13.66 -0.82 -14.78
C VAL A 82 -12.79 -1.04 -16.01
N LEU A 83 -11.47 -1.00 -15.80
CA LEU A 83 -10.46 -1.29 -16.82
C LEU A 83 -9.63 -2.46 -16.31
N TRP A 84 -9.66 -3.58 -17.04
CA TRP A 84 -8.88 -4.78 -16.74
C TRP A 84 -7.49 -4.66 -17.35
N ALA A 85 -6.46 -4.69 -16.50
CA ALA A 85 -5.07 -4.68 -16.92
C ALA A 85 -4.39 -5.99 -16.48
N GLN A 86 -3.70 -6.65 -17.40
CA GLN A 86 -3.03 -7.93 -17.11
C GLN A 86 -1.67 -7.73 -16.43
N ASN A 87 -1.09 -6.54 -16.55
CA ASN A 87 0.26 -6.25 -16.06
C ASN A 87 0.43 -4.75 -15.75
N ALA A 88 1.57 -4.41 -15.14
CA ALA A 88 1.92 -3.05 -14.76
C ALA A 88 1.87 -2.06 -15.93
N LYS A 89 2.37 -2.47 -17.11
CA LYS A 89 2.43 -1.60 -18.29
C LYS A 89 1.03 -1.25 -18.79
N GLU A 90 0.12 -2.23 -18.91
CA GLU A 90 -1.26 -1.95 -19.31
C GLU A 90 -1.98 -1.03 -18.32
N ALA A 91 -1.76 -1.23 -17.01
CA ALA A 91 -2.34 -0.38 -15.97
C ALA A 91 -1.84 1.07 -16.10
N GLN A 92 -0.53 1.26 -16.25
CA GLN A 92 0.10 2.56 -16.49
C GLN A 92 -0.45 3.20 -17.77
N ASP A 93 -0.51 2.47 -18.88
CA ASP A 93 -1.00 2.97 -20.17
C ASP A 93 -2.46 3.45 -20.07
N TYR A 94 -3.34 2.70 -19.38
CA TYR A 94 -4.72 3.13 -19.15
C TYR A 94 -4.80 4.40 -18.30
N ILE A 95 -4.05 4.47 -17.20
CA ILE A 95 -4.02 5.64 -16.32
C ILE A 95 -3.49 6.86 -17.08
N GLY A 96 -2.37 6.70 -17.81
CA GLY A 96 -1.77 7.74 -18.62
C GLY A 96 -2.71 8.25 -19.71
N ALA A 97 -3.44 7.37 -20.38
CA ALA A 97 -4.45 7.75 -21.36
C ALA A 97 -5.59 8.57 -20.73
N ILE A 98 -6.08 8.19 -19.55
CA ILE A 98 -7.09 8.97 -18.81
C ILE A 98 -6.54 10.35 -18.47
N CYS A 99 -5.34 10.41 -17.89
CA CYS A 99 -4.69 11.65 -17.51
C CYS A 99 -4.50 12.58 -18.71
N LYS A 100 -3.99 12.06 -19.83
CA LYS A 100 -3.80 12.81 -21.07
C LYS A 100 -5.12 13.37 -21.61
N ASN A 101 -6.16 12.54 -21.67
CA ASN A 101 -7.48 12.93 -22.16
C ASN A 101 -8.14 14.01 -21.28
N LYS A 102 -7.82 14.03 -19.99
CA LYS A 102 -8.31 15.02 -19.03
C LYS A 102 -7.38 16.22 -18.85
N GLN A 103 -6.27 16.28 -19.59
CA GLN A 103 -5.21 17.28 -19.39
C GLN A 103 -4.79 17.39 -17.91
N CYS A 104 -4.72 16.23 -17.26
CA CYS A 104 -4.44 16.10 -15.83
C CYS A 104 -3.08 16.73 -15.49
N LYS A 105 -3.05 17.51 -14.42
CA LYS A 105 -1.82 18.08 -13.83
C LYS A 105 -1.53 17.51 -12.46
N THR A 106 -2.59 17.18 -11.72
CA THR A 106 -2.51 16.60 -10.38
C THR A 106 -3.53 15.48 -10.26
N LEU A 107 -3.13 14.38 -9.64
CA LEU A 107 -3.94 13.20 -9.37
C LEU A 107 -3.88 12.89 -7.88
N VAL A 108 -5.03 12.68 -7.26
CA VAL A 108 -5.12 12.22 -5.86
C VAL A 108 -5.36 10.72 -5.86
N LYS A 109 -4.57 9.98 -5.07
CA LYS A 109 -4.71 8.53 -4.94
C LYS A 109 -4.84 8.09 -3.48
N SER A 110 -5.57 7.01 -3.29
CA SER A 110 -5.54 6.28 -2.03
C SER A 110 -4.34 5.35 -1.99
N LYS A 111 -3.82 5.15 -0.78
CA LYS A 111 -2.83 4.14 -0.46
C LYS A 111 -3.15 2.78 -1.06
N SER A 112 -2.20 2.22 -1.80
CA SER A 112 -2.31 0.89 -2.40
C SER A 112 -0.94 0.30 -2.69
N MET A 113 -0.68 -0.91 -2.18
CA MET A 113 0.54 -1.67 -2.54
C MET A 113 0.65 -1.88 -4.05
N VAL A 114 -0.49 -2.09 -4.73
CA VAL A 114 -0.50 -2.31 -6.18
C VAL A 114 0.06 -1.10 -6.90
N THR A 115 -0.17 0.13 -6.40
CA THR A 115 0.41 1.33 -7.03
C THR A 115 1.93 1.45 -6.83
N GLU A 116 2.46 0.90 -5.73
CA GLU A 116 3.90 0.79 -5.49
C GLU A 116 4.54 -0.27 -6.38
N GLU A 117 3.90 -1.44 -6.51
CA GLU A 117 4.36 -2.57 -7.33
C GLU A 117 4.42 -2.22 -8.82
N ILE A 118 3.49 -1.40 -9.31
CA ILE A 118 3.50 -0.92 -10.70
C ILE A 118 4.27 0.40 -10.87
N HIS A 119 4.98 0.89 -9.85
CA HIS A 119 5.75 2.15 -9.89
C HIS A 119 4.95 3.35 -10.42
N LEU A 120 3.68 3.47 -10.01
CA LEU A 120 2.76 4.46 -10.58
C LEU A 120 3.23 5.90 -10.36
N ASN A 121 3.81 6.20 -9.20
CA ASN A 121 4.30 7.55 -8.88
C ASN A 121 5.39 7.99 -9.87
N SER A 122 6.41 7.17 -10.07
CA SER A 122 7.50 7.46 -11.02
C SER A 122 6.97 7.61 -12.45
N TYR A 123 6.04 6.74 -12.86
CA TYR A 123 5.40 6.84 -14.18
C TYR A 123 4.66 8.16 -14.38
N LEU A 124 3.89 8.62 -13.38
CA LEU A 124 3.15 9.89 -13.47
C LEU A 124 4.10 11.09 -13.47
N GLU A 125 5.16 11.05 -12.67
CA GLU A 125 6.19 12.09 -12.60
C GLU A 125 6.91 12.28 -13.95
N GLU A 126 7.27 11.19 -14.63
CA GLU A 126 7.85 11.21 -15.98
C GLU A 126 6.92 11.86 -17.02
N GLN A 127 5.60 11.83 -16.79
CA GLN A 127 4.59 12.46 -17.63
C GLN A 127 4.27 13.92 -17.19
N GLY A 128 4.96 14.44 -16.17
CA GLY A 128 4.74 15.78 -15.63
C GLY A 128 3.41 15.91 -14.88
N ILE A 129 2.93 14.82 -14.27
CA ILE A 129 1.71 14.77 -13.47
C ILE A 129 2.09 14.58 -12.00
N GLU A 130 1.62 15.48 -11.14
CA GLU A 130 1.80 15.36 -9.70
C GLU A 130 0.83 14.33 -9.12
N SER A 131 1.35 13.28 -8.48
CA SER A 131 0.56 12.33 -7.70
C SER A 131 0.50 12.80 -6.25
N VAL A 132 -0.63 12.68 -5.55
CA VAL A 132 -0.77 13.04 -4.13
C VAL A 132 -1.46 11.92 -3.37
N GLU A 133 -0.80 11.41 -2.32
CA GLU A 133 -1.35 10.40 -1.43
C GLU A 133 -2.36 10.97 -0.43
N THR A 134 -3.47 10.25 -0.21
CA THR A 134 -4.45 10.63 0.82
C THR A 134 -4.13 10.05 2.20
N ASP A 135 -3.35 8.97 2.28
CA ASP A 135 -2.89 8.42 3.56
C ASP A 135 -1.73 9.28 4.09
N LEU A 136 -1.86 9.83 5.29
CA LEU A 136 -0.85 10.71 5.87
C LEU A 136 0.53 10.04 5.94
N GLY A 137 0.55 8.74 6.24
CA GLY A 137 1.79 8.01 6.36
C GLY A 137 2.48 7.83 5.00
N GLU A 138 1.74 7.46 3.96
CA GLU A 138 2.28 7.41 2.58
C GLU A 138 2.67 8.81 2.09
N TYR A 139 1.91 9.84 2.45
CA TYR A 139 2.22 11.20 2.06
C TYR A 139 3.53 11.71 2.68
N ILE A 140 3.80 11.40 3.96
CA ILE A 140 5.10 11.69 4.59
C ILE A 140 6.24 10.99 3.83
N GLN A 141 6.05 9.71 3.50
CA GLN A 141 7.05 8.94 2.76
C GLN A 141 7.29 9.48 1.34
N GLN A 142 6.21 9.90 0.67
CA GLN A 142 6.27 10.54 -0.63
C GLN A 142 7.08 11.84 -0.59
N LEU A 143 6.83 12.70 0.40
CA LEU A 143 7.57 13.96 0.58
C LEU A 143 9.07 13.73 0.85
N ASP A 144 9.40 12.65 1.54
CA ASP A 144 10.78 12.26 1.84
C ASP A 144 11.45 11.47 0.70
N GLY A 145 10.72 11.10 -0.35
CA GLY A 145 11.23 10.26 -1.45
C GLY A 145 11.63 8.85 -1.01
N GLU A 146 11.02 8.33 0.06
CA GLU A 146 11.33 7.04 0.64
C GLU A 146 10.21 6.02 0.38
N ALA A 147 10.56 4.76 0.17
CA ALA A 147 9.58 3.68 0.17
C ALA A 147 8.95 3.51 1.56
N PRO A 148 7.69 3.05 1.67
CA PRO A 148 7.05 2.82 2.96
C PRO A 148 7.77 1.72 3.75
N TYR A 149 7.94 1.96 5.06
CA TYR A 149 8.58 0.98 5.95
C TYR A 149 7.73 -0.28 6.15
N HIS A 150 6.41 -0.10 6.21
CA HIS A 150 5.44 -1.18 6.37
C HIS A 150 4.08 -0.73 5.84
N ILE A 151 3.33 -1.64 5.24
CA ILE A 151 2.04 -1.30 4.62
C ILE A 151 1.04 -0.68 5.60
N VAL A 152 0.95 -1.13 6.86
CA VAL A 152 0.03 -0.50 7.83
C VAL A 152 0.61 0.71 8.56
N THR A 153 1.92 0.90 8.52
CA THR A 153 2.65 1.92 9.30
C THR A 153 3.84 2.42 8.47
N PRO A 154 3.58 3.16 7.38
CA PRO A 154 4.58 3.47 6.35
C PRO A 154 5.70 4.39 6.87
N ALA A 155 5.40 5.29 7.81
CA ALA A 155 6.34 6.23 8.42
C ALA A 155 6.77 5.82 9.85
N MET A 156 6.75 4.52 10.19
CA MET A 156 7.02 4.05 11.56
C MET A 156 8.42 4.41 12.09
N HIS A 157 9.37 4.67 11.20
CA HIS A 157 10.75 5.04 11.51
C HIS A 157 10.96 6.55 11.67
N LYS A 158 9.91 7.35 11.57
CA LYS A 158 9.94 8.80 11.80
C LYS A 158 9.75 9.12 13.28
#